data_AF-A0A6F9AH43-F1
#
_entry.id   AF-A0A6F9AH43-F1
#
_cell.length_a   1.000
_cell.length_b   1.000
_cell.length_c   1.000
_cell.angle_alpha   90.00
_cell.angle_beta   90.00
_cell.angle_gamma   90.00
#
_symmetry.space_group_name_H-M   'P 1'
#
loop_
_entity.id
_entity.type
_entity.pdbx_description
1 polymer ?
#
loop_
_entity_poly.entity_id
_entity_poly.type
_entity_poly.pdbx_seq_one_letter_code
_entity_poly.pdbx_strand_id
1 'polypeptide(L)'
;MTNIFEAFLPQLLAYPNPIDPLNGDAAAMYLHRPEDYKHKIKEYLQKYATEEALKEQEEGGDSSSESSMSDFSEDEAQDMEL
;
A
#
# COMPACT_ATOMS: atom_id res chain seq x y z
N MET A 1 7.32 18.45 3.52
CA MET A 1 6.83 17.12 3.11
C MET A 1 5.72 17.23 2.06
N THR A 2 5.78 18.19 1.14
CA THR A 2 4.72 18.43 0.14
C THR A 2 4.91 17.59 -1.13
N ASN A 3 6.17 17.35 -1.54
CA ASN A 3 6.49 16.64 -2.78
C ASN A 3 5.95 15.20 -2.88
N ILE A 4 5.74 14.51 -1.75
CA ILE A 4 5.24 13.12 -1.75
C ILE A 4 3.79 13.09 -2.26
N PHE A 5 2.94 13.96 -1.74
CA PHE A 5 1.52 14.00 -2.09
C PHE A 5 1.24 14.83 -3.34
N GLU A 6 2.04 15.87 -3.61
CA GLU A 6 1.80 16.78 -4.74
C GLU A 6 2.43 16.29 -6.05
N ALA A 7 3.53 15.53 -5.99
CA ALA A 7 4.27 15.12 -7.18
C ALA A 7 4.49 13.60 -7.27
N PHE A 8 4.99 12.97 -6.21
CA PHE A 8 5.41 11.57 -6.28
C PHE A 8 4.23 10.60 -6.42
N LEU A 9 3.22 10.68 -5.55
CA LEU A 9 2.06 9.78 -5.59
C LEU A 9 1.22 9.96 -6.85
N PRO A 10 0.89 11.18 -7.30
CA PRO A 10 0.17 11.38 -8.57
C PRO A 10 0.93 10.78 -9.75
N GLN A 11 2.26 10.97 -9.79
CA GLN A 11 3.10 10.43 -10.86
C GLN A 11 3.15 8.90 -10.86
N LEU A 12 3.32 8.29 -9.68
CA LEU A 12 3.39 6.84 -9.52
C LEU A 12 2.06 6.15 -9.88
N LEU A 13 0.92 6.75 -9.49
CA LEU A 13 -0.41 6.23 -9.81
C LEU A 13 -0.73 6.35 -11.30
N ALA A 14 -0.25 7.41 -11.96
CA ALA A 14 -0.40 7.59 -13.40
C ALA A 14 0.47 6.61 -14.20
N TYR A 15 1.69 6.33 -13.71
CA TYR A 15 2.68 5.48 -14.37
C TYR A 15 3.30 4.51 -13.37
N PRO A 16 2.68 3.33 -13.16
CA PRO A 16 3.24 2.32 -12.27
C PRO A 16 4.57 1.81 -12.83
N ASN A 17 5.53 1.51 -11.96
CA ASN A 17 6.79 0.88 -12.38
C ASN A 17 6.55 -0.62 -12.67
N PRO A 18 6.72 -1.08 -13.93
CA PRO A 18 6.52 -2.49 -14.28
C PRO A 18 7.77 -3.35 -14.00
N ILE A 19 8.91 -2.72 -13.73
CA ILE A 19 10.17 -3.41 -13.42
C ILE A 19 10.21 -3.59 -11.90
N ASP A 20 9.89 -4.82 -11.47
CA ASP A 20 9.74 -5.26 -10.09
C ASP A 20 8.43 -4.85 -9.38
N PRO A 21 7.30 -5.45 -9.78
CA PRO A 21 6.01 -5.13 -9.18
C PRO A 21 5.84 -5.81 -7.81
N LEU A 22 5.59 -5.02 -6.77
CA LEU A 22 5.14 -5.55 -5.47
C LEU A 22 3.79 -6.28 -5.56
N ASN A 23 2.93 -5.86 -6.49
CA ASN A 23 1.67 -6.54 -6.81
C ASN A 23 1.73 -7.09 -8.24
N GLY A 24 2.14 -8.36 -8.36
CA GLY A 24 2.28 -9.04 -9.63
C GLY A 24 0.97 -9.13 -10.43
N ASP A 25 -0.17 -9.32 -9.75
CA ASP A 25 -1.48 -9.40 -10.40
C ASP A 25 -1.88 -8.07 -11.03
N ALA A 26 -1.68 -6.97 -10.32
CA ALA A 26 -1.95 -5.62 -10.82
C ALA A 26 -1.04 -5.29 -12.01
N ALA A 27 0.25 -5.64 -11.94
CA ALA A 27 1.19 -5.40 -13.02
C ALA A 27 0.87 -6.24 -14.27
N ALA A 28 0.50 -7.51 -14.11
CA ALA A 28 0.08 -8.36 -15.21
C ALA A 28 -1.21 -7.83 -15.87
N MET A 29 -2.18 -7.37 -15.09
CA MET A 29 -3.38 -6.72 -15.63
C MET A 29 -3.03 -5.42 -16.35
N TYR A 30 -2.16 -4.59 -15.80
CA TYR A 30 -1.72 -3.35 -16.43
C TYR A 30 -1.06 -3.59 -17.80
N LEU A 31 -0.19 -4.60 -17.91
CA LEU A 31 0.55 -4.91 -19.14
C LEU A 31 -0.28 -5.63 -20.21
N HIS A 32 -1.14 -6.56 -19.81
CA HIS A 32 -1.86 -7.43 -20.76
C HIS A 32 -3.34 -7.07 -20.93
N ARG A 33 -3.97 -6.43 -19.94
CA ARG A 33 -5.42 -6.21 -19.87
C ARG A 33 -5.76 -4.82 -19.27
N PRO A 34 -5.42 -3.73 -19.96
CA PRO A 34 -5.55 -2.37 -19.42
C PRO A 34 -7.00 -1.98 -19.10
N GLU A 35 -8.00 -2.52 -19.82
CA GLU A 35 -9.41 -2.24 -19.54
C GLU A 35 -9.90 -2.93 -18.26
N ASP A 36 -9.53 -4.21 -18.05
CA ASP A 36 -9.82 -4.94 -16.81
C ASP A 36 -9.14 -4.27 -15.61
N TYR A 37 -7.91 -3.80 -15.79
CA TYR A 37 -7.16 -3.07 -14.77
C TYR A 37 -7.94 -1.81 -14.32
N LYS A 38 -8.40 -0.98 -15.27
CA LYS A 38 -9.21 0.21 -14.97
C LYS A 38 -10.52 -0.15 -14.26
N HIS A 39 -11.18 -1.23 -14.69
CA HIS A 39 -12.43 -1.67 -14.06
C HIS A 39 -12.21 -2.08 -12.61
N LYS A 40 -11.19 -2.91 -12.36
CA LYS A 40 -10.85 -3.39 -11.01
C LYS A 40 -10.44 -2.25 -10.07
N ILE A 41 -9.71 -1.23 -10.57
CA ILE A 41 -9.40 -0.03 -9.78
C ILE A 41 -10.69 0.68 -9.36
N LYS A 42 -11.65 0.87 -10.27
CA LYS A 42 -12.92 1.54 -9.94
C LYS A 42 -13.70 0.76 -8.88
N GLU A 43 -13.77 -0.56 -8.98
CA GLU A 43 -14.43 -1.40 -7.98
C GLU A 43 -13.76 -1.27 -6.60
N TYR A 44 -12.43 -1.33 -6.57
CA TYR A 44 -11.66 -1.19 -5.32
C TYR A 44 -11.77 0.22 -4.74
N LEU A 45 -11.83 1.25 -5.58
CA LEU A 45 -12.00 2.63 -5.15
C LEU A 45 -13.37 2.81 -4.47
N GLN A 46 -14.43 2.26 -5.05
CA GLN A 46 -15.78 2.29 -4.45
C GLN A 46 -15.84 1.53 -3.12
N LYS A 47 -15.14 0.40 -3.04
CA LYS A 47 -15.17 -0.48 -1.88
C LYS A 47 -14.31 -0.01 -0.71
N TYR A 48 -13.19 0.66 -0.99
CA TYR A 48 -12.16 0.93 0.03
C TYR A 48 -11.72 2.39 0.14
N ALA A 49 -11.98 3.22 -0.88
CA ALA A 49 -11.47 4.60 -0.94
C ALA A 49 -12.59 5.64 -1.10
N THR A 50 -13.80 5.32 -0.63
CA THR A 50 -14.91 6.26 -0.47
C THR A 50 -14.96 6.78 0.97
N GLU A 51 -15.48 7.99 1.17
CA GLU A 51 -15.63 8.57 2.52
C GLU A 51 -16.52 7.69 3.41
N GLU A 52 -17.49 7.00 2.81
CA GLU A 52 -18.38 6.06 3.47
C GLU A 52 -17.62 4.81 3.94
N ALA A 53 -16.81 4.21 3.07
CA ALA A 53 -15.99 3.03 3.42
C ALA A 53 -14.95 3.33 4.49
N LEU A 54 -14.37 4.55 4.48
CA LEU A 54 -13.42 4.99 5.50
C LEU A 54 -14.10 5.14 6.87
N LYS A 55 -15.28 5.74 6.92
CA LYS A 55 -16.07 5.87 8.17
C LYS A 55 -16.50 4.52 8.71
N GLU A 56 -16.91 3.59 7.84
CA GLU A 56 -17.32 2.24 8.24
C GLU A 56 -16.13 1.42 8.80
N GLN A 57 -14.92 1.65 8.29
CA GLN A 57 -13.69 1.08 8.87
C GLN A 57 -13.32 1.68 10.23
N GLU A 58 -13.53 2.98 10.43
CA GLU A 58 -13.30 3.64 11.71
C GLU A 58 -14.34 3.24 12.77
N GLU A 59 -15.60 3.08 12.38
CA GLU A 59 -16.70 2.67 13.27
C GLU A 59 -16.69 1.16 13.60
N GLY A 60 -16.03 0.33 12.77
CA GLY A 60 -15.80 -1.11 13.03
C GLY A 60 -14.58 -1.44 13.88
N GLY A 61 -13.85 -0.43 14.38
CA GLY A 61 -12.53 -0.54 15.00
C GLY A 61 -12.48 -0.55 16.54
N ASP A 62 -13.54 -0.92 17.25
CA ASP A 62 -13.48 -1.16 18.71
C ASP A 62 -13.30 -2.65 19.01
N SER A 63 -12.07 -3.17 18.89
CA SER A 63 -11.53 -4.14 19.85
C SER A 63 -10.04 -4.48 19.60
N SER A 64 -9.21 -3.87 20.45
CA SER A 64 -8.00 -4.43 21.05
C SER A 64 -6.67 -4.48 20.27
N SER A 65 -5.65 -4.01 21.02
CA SER A 65 -4.21 -4.27 20.88
C SER A 65 -3.41 -3.38 19.94
N GLU A 66 -3.21 -2.16 20.41
CA GLU A 66 -1.85 -1.70 20.72
C GLU A 66 -0.94 -2.87 21.17
N SER A 67 -0.17 -3.46 20.25
CA SER A 67 0.92 -4.36 20.58
C SER A 67 2.19 -3.86 19.92
N SER A 68 2.83 -2.95 20.66
CA SER A 68 4.27 -2.83 20.87
C SER A 68 5.14 -3.65 19.90
N MET A 69 5.48 -3.06 18.74
CA MET A 69 6.60 -3.52 17.90
C MET A 69 7.92 -2.87 18.35
N SER A 70 8.26 -3.03 19.62
CA SER A 70 9.58 -2.70 20.15
C SER A 70 10.17 -3.94 20.83
N ASP A 71 10.58 -4.91 20.01
CA ASP A 71 11.54 -5.94 20.41
C ASP A 71 12.34 -6.41 19.20
N PHE A 72 12.99 -5.47 18.49
CA PHE A 72 14.19 -5.83 17.75
C PHE A 72 15.34 -5.65 18.74
N SER A 73 15.67 -6.76 19.40
CA SER A 73 16.72 -6.85 20.40
C SER A 73 18.04 -6.39 19.77
N GLU A 74 18.69 -5.44 20.45
CA GLU A 74 20.00 -4.88 20.12
C GLU A 74 21.11 -5.90 20.46
N ASP A 75 21.03 -7.11 19.89
CA ASP A 75 21.93 -8.26 20.18
C ASP A 75 22.48 -8.90 18.89
N GLU A 76 22.70 -8.10 17.84
CA GLU A 76 23.40 -8.57 16.62
C GLU A 76 24.57 -7.64 16.22
N ALA A 77 24.97 -6.74 17.11
CA ALA A 77 26.10 -5.82 16.88
C ALA A 77 27.43 -6.31 17.52
N GLN A 78 27.47 -7.49 18.14
CA GLN A 78 28.64 -7.96 18.91
C GLN A 78 29.44 -9.11 18.27
N ASP A 79 29.04 -9.67 17.12
CA ASP A 79 29.74 -10.82 16.50
C ASP A 79 30.32 -10.53 15.09
N MET A 80 30.82 -9.32 14.86
CA MET A 80 31.65 -9.00 13.69
C MET A 80 32.99 -8.35 14.07
N GLU A 81 33.64 -8.88 15.11
CA GLU A 81 35.06 -8.63 15.36
C GLU A 81 35.79 -9.98 15.48
N LEU A 82 36.26 -10.51 14.35
CA LEU A 82 37.45 -11.38 14.22
C LEU A 82 37.84 -11.58 12.74
#